data_AF-A0A1G8IIY1-F1
#
_entry.id   AF-A0A1G8IIY1-F1
#
_cell.length_a   1.000
_cell.length_b   1.000
_cell.length_c   1.000
_cell.angle_alpha   90.00
_cell.angle_beta   90.00
_cell.angle_gamma   90.00
#
_symmetry.space_group_name_H-M   'P 1'
#
loop_
_entity.id
_entity.type
_entity.pdbx_description
1 polymer ?
#
loop_
_entity_poly.entity_id
_entity_poly.type
_entity_poly.pdbx_seq_one_letter_code
_entity_poly.pdbx_strand_id
1 'polypeptide(L)' 'MKPSFQEQLAVAAKQLNLEPKRKRKRKKGKKKSTEQYSESEIKELMGMNRRTYGRGRGGAIRQK' A
#
# COMPACT_ATOMS: atom_id res chain seq x y z
N MET A 1 52.21 -7.53 12.98
CA MET A 1 51.34 -6.83 12.00
C MET A 1 50.71 -5.63 12.70
N LYS A 2 50.66 -4.46 12.06
CA LYS A 2 50.02 -3.26 12.66
C LYS A 2 48.50 -3.37 12.52
N PRO A 3 47.71 -2.98 13.54
CA PRO A 3 46.26 -3.06 13.47
C PRO A 3 45.73 -2.15 12.38
N SER A 4 44.74 -2.62 11.64
CA SER A 4 44.14 -1.87 10.54
C SER A 4 43.43 -0.61 11.06
N PHE A 5 43.29 0.41 10.23
CA PHE A 5 42.64 1.66 10.63
C PHE A 5 41.20 1.43 11.13
N GLN A 6 40.50 0.45 10.56
CA GLN A 6 39.15 0.07 10.98
C GLN A 6 39.11 -0.51 12.41
N GLU A 7 40.13 -1.29 12.79
CA GLU A 7 40.27 -1.83 14.15
C GLU A 7 40.52 -0.73 15.17
N GLN A 8 41.37 0.25 14.82
CA GLN A 8 41.66 1.39 15.71
C GLN A 8 40.41 2.22 15.97
N LEU A 9 39.61 2.49 14.93
CA LEU A 9 38.33 3.19 15.07
C LEU A 9 37.32 2.40 15.92
N ALA A 10 37.28 1.06 15.78
CA ALA A 10 36.39 0.22 16.57
C ALA A 10 36.75 0.25 18.07
N VAL A 11 38.04 0.29 18.41
CA VAL A 11 38.50 0.41 19.80
C VAL A 11 38.14 1.78 20.37
N ALA A 12 38.38 2.86 19.64
CA ALA A 12 38.02 4.21 20.07
C ALA A 12 36.50 4.37 20.25
N ALA A 13 35.69 3.81 19.34
CA ALA A 13 34.22 3.84 19.46
C ALA A 13 33.72 3.11 20.73
N LYS A 14 34.36 2.01 21.13
CA LYS A 14 34.06 1.30 22.39
C LYS A 14 34.45 2.13 23.62
N GLN A 15 35.62 2.76 23.60
CA GLN A 15 36.09 3.60 24.72
C GLN A 15 35.16 4.80 24.97
N LEU A 16 34.60 5.36 23.90
CA LEU A 16 33.67 6.49 23.96
C LEU A 16 32.20 6.07 24.14
N ASN A 17 31.92 4.77 24.34
CA ASN A 17 30.56 4.21 24.46
C ASN A 17 29.60 4.63 23.33
N LEU A 18 30.13 4.78 22.11
CA LEU A 18 29.33 5.15 20.94
C LEU A 18 28.72 3.89 20.34
N GLU A 19 27.47 3.58 20.70
CA GLU A 19 26.75 2.49 20.04
C GLU A 19 26.44 2.87 18.58
N PRO A 20 26.86 2.05 17.59
CA PRO A 20 26.48 2.29 16.22
C PRO A 20 24.97 2.14 16.09
N LYS A 21 24.29 3.19 15.63
CA LYS A 21 22.85 3.15 15.37
C LYS A 21 22.53 1.96 14.48
N ARG A 22 21.82 0.96 15.04
CA ARG A 22 21.34 -0.20 14.29
C ARG A 22 20.51 0.29 13.11
N LYS A 23 21.03 0.13 11.90
CA LYS A 23 20.28 0.46 10.67
C LYS A 23 19.09 -0.50 10.60
N ARG A 24 17.92 -0.05 11.09
CA ARG A 24 16.66 -0.79 10.89
C ARG A 24 16.46 -0.85 9.38
N LYS A 25 16.62 -2.04 8.78
CA LYS A 25 16.20 -2.26 7.40
C LYS A 25 14.69 -2.03 7.40
N ARG A 26 14.26 -0.89 6.86
CA ARG A 26 12.84 -0.63 6.58
C ARG A 26 12.37 -1.80 5.72
N LYS A 27 11.47 -2.63 6.23
CA LYS A 27 10.72 -3.56 5.37
C LYS A 27 10.09 -2.65 4.31
N LYS A 28 10.46 -2.84 3.03
CA LYS A 28 9.72 -2.21 1.94
C LYS A 28 8.28 -2.70 2.13
N GLY A 29 7.39 -1.81 2.55
CA GLY A 29 5.98 -2.14 2.63
C GLY A 29 5.58 -2.71 1.27
N LYS A 30 4.81 -3.80 1.26
CA LYS A 30 4.17 -4.25 0.02
C LYS A 30 3.48 -3.02 -0.54
N LYS A 31 3.87 -2.56 -1.74
CA LYS A 31 3.12 -1.51 -2.42
C LYS A 31 1.69 -2.04 -2.44
N LYS A 32 0.75 -1.33 -1.80
CA LYS A 32 -0.66 -1.65 -1.95
C LYS A 32 -0.88 -1.72 -3.46
N SER A 33 -1.40 -2.85 -3.95
CA SER A 33 -1.92 -2.88 -5.31
C SER A 33 -2.78 -1.63 -5.43
N THR A 34 -2.51 -0.76 -6.39
CA THR A 34 -3.46 0.29 -6.72
C THR A 34 -4.78 -0.45 -6.91
N GLU A 35 -5.74 -0.21 -6.03
CA GLU A 35 -7.08 -0.79 -6.12
C GLU A 35 -7.70 -0.20 -7.40
N GLN A 36 -7.37 -0.83 -8.52
CA GLN A 36 -7.89 -0.47 -9.82
C GLN A 36 -9.21 -1.20 -9.93
N TYR A 37 -10.30 -0.45 -9.75
CA TYR A 37 -11.60 -0.96 -10.09
C TYR A 37 -11.62 -1.26 -11.60
N SER A 38 -12.12 -2.45 -11.93
CA SER A 38 -12.52 -2.78 -13.29
C SER A 38 -13.63 -1.83 -13.77
N GLU A 39 -13.80 -1.69 -15.09
CA GLU A 39 -14.86 -0.84 -15.63
C GLU A 39 -16.26 -1.26 -15.15
N SER A 40 -16.49 -2.56 -14.94
CA SER A 40 -17.73 -3.09 -14.37
C SER A 40 -17.95 -2.62 -12.94
N GLU A 41 -16.92 -2.69 -12.10
CA GLU A 41 -17.00 -2.22 -10.71
C GLU A 41 -17.22 -0.71 -10.65
N ILE A 42 -16.60 0.06 -11.55
CA ILE A 42 -16.87 1.50 -11.67
C ILE A 42 -18.32 1.73 -12.06
N LYS A 43 -18.86 1.02 -13.06
CA LYS A 43 -20.26 1.15 -13.49
C LYS A 43 -21.24 0.78 -12.37
N GLU A 44 -20.93 -0.24 -11.57
CA GLU A 44 -21.73 -0.64 -10.41
C GLU A 44 -21.66 0.40 -9.29
N LEU A 45 -20.46 0.87 -8.96
CA LEU A 45 -20.22 1.91 -7.96
C LEU A 45 -20.97 3.21 -8.31
N MET A 46 -20.89 3.62 -9.58
CA MET A 46 -21.60 4.78 -10.12
C MET A 46 -23.11 4.54 -10.27
N GLY A 47 -23.60 3.32 -9.99
CA GLY A 47 -25.01 2.99 -10.07
C GLY A 47 -25.57 2.95 -11.49
N MET A 48 -24.70 2.85 -12.51
CA MET A 48 -25.10 2.79 -13.92
C MET A 48 -25.85 1.51 -14.25
N ASN A 49 -25.54 0.41 -13.56
CA ASN A 49 -26.22 -0.88 -13.71
C ASN A 49 -27.46 -1.04 -12.81
N ARG A 50 -27.99 0.05 -12.24
CA ARG A 50 -29.19 -0.01 -11.41
C ARG A 50 -30.41 -0.34 -12.28
N ARG A 51 -31.16 -1.36 -11.88
CA ARG A 51 -32.44 -1.69 -12.49
C ARG A 51 -33.39 -0.50 -12.33
N THR A 52 -33.94 -0.02 -13.43
CA THR A 52 -34.96 1.03 -13.39
C THR A 52 -36.32 0.42 -13.64
N TYR A 53 -37.34 0.93 -12.95
CA TYR A 53 -38.71 0.44 -13.08
C TYR A 53 -39.59 1.56 -13.63
N GLY A 54 -40.40 1.23 -14.62
CA GLY A 54 -41.41 2.13 -15.18
C GLY A 54 -42.79 1.50 -15.09
N ARG A 55 -43.82 2.27 -15.45
CA ARG A 55 -45.17 1.74 -15.66
C ARG A 55 -45.39 1.56 -17.16
N GLY A 56 -45.79 0.35 -17.55
CA GLY A 56 -46.23 0.05 -18.91
C GLY A 56 -47.66 0.56 -19.16
N ARG A 57 -48.15 0.35 -20.39
CA ARG A 57 -49.58 0.56 -20.70
C ARG A 57 -50.42 -0.33 -19.76
N GLY A 58 -51.45 0.25 -19.13
CA GLY A 58 -52.27 -0.42 -18.11
C GLY A 58 -51.72 -0.35 -16.67
N GLY A 59 -50.68 0.45 -16.40
CA GLY A 59 -50.20 0.72 -15.05
C GLY A 59 -49.32 -0.36 -14.41
N ALA A 60 -49.14 -1.50 -15.09
CA ALA A 60 -48.28 -2.60 -14.67
C ALA A 60 -46.82 -2.14 -14.55
N ILE A 61 -46.15 -2.51 -13.45
CA ILE A 61 -44.73 -2.21 -13.24
C ILE A 61 -43.90 -3.11 -14.16
N ARG A 62 -42.97 -2.52 -14.91
CA ARG A 62 -42.02 -3.22 -15.78
C ARG A 62 -40.61 -2.73 -15.50
N GLN A 63 -39.66 -3.65 -15.41
CA GLN A 63 -38.25 -3.30 -15.42
C GLN A 63 -37.89 -2.82 -16.82
N LYS A 64 -37.22 -1.66 -16.91
CA LYS A 64 -36.60 -1.17 -18.14
C LYS A 64 -35.20 -1.77 -18.29
#